data_AF-A0A376CL42-F1
#
_entry.id   AF-A0A376CL42-F1
#
_cell.length_a   1.000
_cell.length_b   1.000
_cell.length_c   1.000
_cell.angle_alpha   90.00
_cell.angle_beta   90.00
_cell.angle_gamma   90.00
#
_symmetry.space_group_name_H-M   'P 1'
#
loop_
_entity.id
_entity.type
_entity.pdbx_description
1 polymer ?
#
loop_
_entity_poly.entity_id
_entity_poly.type
_entity_poly.pdbx_seq_one_letter_code
_entity_poly.pdbx_strand_id
1 'polypeptide(L)' 'MDNPKIDGVMAFVYYNADKALMNLGYEPRYEDEAATVEPEILAALAPDSTETHDFFSGSGSAYVIGQAEETEDADWDF' A
#
# COMPACT_ATOMS: atom_id res chain seq x y z
N MET A 1 -16.99 -27.01 5.04
CA MET A 1 -15.92 -26.65 5.99
C MET A 1 -15.66 -25.18 5.72
N ASP A 2 -16.43 -24.29 6.34
CA ASP A 2 -16.21 -22.84 6.21
C ASP A 2 -15.22 -22.44 7.28
N ASN A 3 -13.99 -22.16 6.87
CA ASN A 3 -13.01 -21.53 7.72
C ASN A 3 -12.67 -20.19 7.09
N PRO A 4 -13.23 -19.08 7.59
CA PRO A 4 -13.09 -17.77 6.95
C PRO A 4 -11.63 -17.33 6.77
N LYS A 5 -10.71 -17.83 7.61
CA LYS A 5 -9.28 -17.58 7.45
C LYS A 5 -8.68 -18.31 6.24
N ILE A 6 -9.11 -19.54 5.98
CA ILE A 6 -8.66 -20.30 4.80
C ILE A 6 -9.27 -19.69 3.54
N ASP A 7 -10.54 -19.28 3.60
CA ASP A 7 -11.24 -18.70 2.46
C ASP A 7 -10.58 -17.40 2.01
N GLY A 8 -10.23 -16.51 2.94
CA GLY A 8 -9.48 -15.28 2.64
C GLY A 8 -8.08 -15.54 2.06
N VAL A 9 -7.38 -16.58 2.55
CA VAL A 9 -6.09 -16.99 1.97
C VAL A 9 -6.26 -17.50 0.55
N MET A 10 -7.31 -18.30 0.28
CA MET A 10 -7.59 -18.82 -1.06
C MET A 10 -7.95 -17.71 -2.04
N ALA A 11 -8.75 -16.73 -1.63
CA ALA A 11 -9.02 -15.53 -2.43
C ALA A 11 -7.72 -14.84 -2.86
N PHE A 12 -6.76 -14.71 -1.93
CA PHE A 12 -5.47 -14.09 -2.23
C PHE A 12 -4.58 -14.94 -3.15
N VAL A 13 -4.66 -16.27 -3.06
CA VAL A 13 -3.99 -17.18 -4.00
C VAL A 13 -4.54 -16.98 -5.42
N TYR A 14 -5.86 -16.88 -5.57
CA TYR A 14 -6.49 -16.62 -6.88
C TYR A 14 -6.09 -15.28 -7.46
N TYR A 15 -6.10 -14.22 -6.64
CA TYR A 15 -5.62 -12.90 -7.04
C TYR A 15 -4.18 -12.96 -7.60
N ASN A 16 -3.26 -13.63 -6.91
CA ASN A 16 -1.87 -13.76 -7.36
C ASN A 16 -1.73 -14.66 -8.60
N ALA A 17 -2.55 -15.71 -8.72
CA ALA A 17 -2.58 -16.56 -9.91
C ALA A 17 -2.98 -15.77 -11.16
N ASP A 18 -3.99 -14.91 -11.05
CA ASP A 18 -4.40 -14.02 -12.14
C ASP A 18 -3.31 -13.01 -12.50
N LYS A 19 -2.60 -12.44 -11.51
CA LYS A 19 -1.42 -11.59 -11.79
C LYS A 19 -0.32 -12.36 -12.53
N ALA A 20 -0.08 -13.62 -12.18
CA ALA A 20 0.90 -14.45 -12.89
C ALA A 20 0.47 -14.74 -14.34
N LEU A 21 -0.83 -15.01 -14.57
CA LEU A 21 -1.39 -15.19 -15.91
C LEU A 21 -1.24 -13.92 -16.76
N MET A 22 -1.60 -12.76 -16.20
CA MET A 22 -1.46 -11.47 -16.88
C MET A 22 0.01 -11.16 -17.24
N ASN A 23 0.95 -11.46 -16.34
CA ASN A 23 2.38 -11.29 -16.61
C ASN A 23 2.89 -12.14 -17.78
N LEU A 24 2.23 -13.28 -18.04
CA LEU A 24 2.52 -14.17 -19.15
C LEU A 24 1.69 -13.85 -20.42
N GLY A 25 0.84 -12.82 -20.38
CA GLY A 25 -0.02 -12.41 -21.48
C GLY A 25 -1.30 -13.25 -21.63
N TYR A 26 -1.67 -14.03 -20.61
CA TYR A 26 -2.92 -14.77 -20.58
C TYR A 26 -4.03 -13.98 -19.87
N GLU A 27 -5.28 -14.28 -20.22
CA GLU A 27 -6.45 -13.77 -19.53
C GLU A 27 -6.55 -14.34 -18.10
N PRO A 28 -7.05 -13.55 -17.13
CA PRO A 28 -7.37 -14.04 -15.79
C PRO A 28 -8.44 -15.15 -15.84
N ARG A 29 -8.46 -15.99 -14.81
CA ARG A 29 -9.37 -17.14 -14.72
C ARG A 29 -10.18 -17.19 -13.44
N TYR A 30 -9.83 -16.39 -12.45
CA TYR A 30 -10.40 -16.48 -11.10
C TYR A 30 -10.95 -15.13 -10.63
N GLU A 31 -11.55 -14.36 -11.55
CA GLU A 31 -12.00 -12.99 -11.26
C GLU A 31 -13.00 -12.94 -10.09
N ASP A 32 -13.96 -13.88 -10.06
CA ASP A 32 -14.99 -13.94 -9.02
C ASP A 32 -14.38 -14.34 -7.66
N GLU A 33 -13.49 -15.33 -7.64
CA GLU A 33 -12.86 -15.78 -6.41
C GLU A 33 -11.84 -14.76 -5.88
N ALA A 34 -11.09 -14.10 -6.78
CA ALA A 34 -10.12 -13.06 -6.44
C ALA A 34 -10.79 -11.76 -5.97
N ALA A 35 -12.02 -11.47 -6.40
CA ALA A 35 -12.75 -10.28 -5.97
C ALA A 35 -13.06 -10.27 -4.45
N THR A 36 -12.93 -11.42 -3.78
CA THR A 36 -13.19 -11.57 -2.35
C THR A 36 -11.98 -11.28 -1.45
N VAL A 37 -10.83 -10.90 -2.03
CA VAL A 37 -9.67 -10.47 -1.23
C VAL A 37 -10.02 -9.23 -0.42
N GLU A 38 -9.75 -9.29 0.89
CA GLU A 38 -9.98 -8.19 1.80
C GLU A 38 -9.14 -6.96 1.39
N PRO A 39 -9.73 -5.75 1.32
CA PRO A 39 -9.03 -4.55 0.85
C PRO A 39 -7.86 -4.15 1.76
N GLU A 40 -7.91 -4.49 3.05
CA GLU A 40 -6.79 -4.28 3.98
C GLU A 40 -5.54 -5.08 3.58
N ILE A 41 -5.72 -6.30 3.07
CA ILE A 41 -4.63 -7.15 2.57
C ILE A 41 -4.00 -6.53 1.32
N LEU A 42 -4.81 -5.94 0.43
CA LEU A 42 -4.32 -5.25 -0.75
C LEU A 42 -3.59 -3.94 -0.41
N ALA A 43 -4.07 -3.18 0.57
CA ALA A 43 -3.39 -1.98 1.06
C ALA A 43 -2.02 -2.31 1.68
N ALA A 44 -1.93 -3.44 2.38
CA ALA A 44 -0.69 -3.91 3.01
C ALA A 44 0.36 -4.49 2.03
N LEU A 45 0.02 -4.72 0.76
CA LEU A 45 0.95 -5.22 -0.28
C LEU A 45 1.99 -4.17 -0.70
N ALA A 46 1.65 -2.89 -0.58
CA ALA A 46 2.53 -1.77 -0.90
C ALA A 46 2.48 -0.74 0.24
N PRO A 47 2.96 -1.11 1.44
CA PRO A 47 2.90 -0.23 2.61
C PRO A 47 3.70 1.07 2.39
N ASP A 48 4.66 1.05 1.46
CA ASP A 48 5.60 2.13 1.19
C ASP A 48 5.18 3.03 0.02
N SER A 49 4.19 2.65 -0.81
CA SER A 49 3.89 3.38 -2.06
C SER A 49 2.90 4.53 -1.90
N THR A 50 2.41 4.76 -0.68
CA THR A 50 1.70 5.98 -0.31
C THR A 50 1.92 6.26 1.18
N GLU A 51 3.17 6.59 1.56
CA GLU A 51 3.36 7.58 2.63
C GLU A 51 2.74 8.90 2.15
N THR A 52 1.40 8.93 2.11
CA THR A 52 0.71 10.18 2.31
C THR A 52 1.08 10.52 3.74
N HIS A 53 2.08 11.38 3.90
CA HIS A 53 2.34 12.05 5.15
C HIS A 53 1.05 12.79 5.52
N ASP A 54 0.09 12.09 6.13
CA ASP A 54 -0.88 12.76 6.95
C ASP A 54 -0.07 13.29 8.12
N PHE A 55 0.10 14.61 8.12
CA PHE A 55 0.92 15.41 9.02
C PHE A 55 0.63 15.14 10.52
N PHE A 56 -0.33 14.26 10.83
CA PHE A 56 -0.78 13.88 12.17
C PHE A 56 -0.86 12.37 12.46
N SER A 57 -0.33 11.45 11.64
CA SER A 57 -0.23 10.03 12.02
C SER A 57 1.21 9.58 12.17
N GLY A 58 1.72 9.69 13.40
CA GLY A 58 3.01 9.14 13.78
C GLY A 58 3.03 7.62 13.67
N SER A 59 3.72 7.11 12.65
CA SER A 59 4.68 6.00 12.75
C SER A 59 5.38 5.81 11.39
N GLY A 60 6.00 6.88 10.88
CA GLY A 60 6.94 6.78 9.76
C GLY A 60 8.34 6.46 10.29
N SER A 61 8.97 5.42 9.75
CA SER A 61 10.33 4.99 10.15
C SER A 61 11.43 5.75 9.40
N ALA A 62 11.13 6.94 8.88
CA ALA A 62 12.04 7.75 8.09
C ALA A 62 12.24 9.12 8.76
N TYR A 63 13.50 9.44 9.08
CA TYR A 63 13.89 10.78 9.52
C TYR A 63 14.24 11.61 8.28
N VAL A 64 13.45 12.64 8.00
CA VAL A 64 13.85 13.71 7.08
C VAL A 64 14.68 14.69 7.89
N ILE A 65 15.98 14.80 7.59
CA ILE A 65 16.83 15.85 8.16
C ILE A 65 16.42 17.16 7.50
N GLY A 66 15.71 18.01 8.23
CA GLY A 66 15.37 19.36 7.77
C GLY A 66 16.64 20.16 7.50
N GLN A 67 16.69 20.85 6.36
CA GLN A 67 17.70 21.86 6.12
C GLN A 67 17.37 23.07 7.00
N ALA A 68 18.31 23.45 7.86
CA ALA A 68 18.22 24.65 8.67
C ALA A 68 19.02 25.77 7.98
N GLU A 69 18.43 26.95 7.92
CA GLU A 69 19.06 28.19 7.47
C GLU A 69 18.96 29.21 8.61
N GLU A 70 20.01 30.01 8.80
CA GLU A 70 19.99 31.10 9.77
C GLU A 70 19.08 32.20 9.24
N THR A 71 18.25 32.77 10.12
CA THR A 71 17.41 33.90 9.74
C THR A 71 18.26 35.15 9.56
N GLU A 72 17.99 35.93 8.51
CA GLU A 72 18.64 37.21 8.26
C GLU A 72 17.75 38.37 8.76
N ASP A 73 18.36 39.50 9.13
CA ASP A 73 17.60 40.69 9.57
C ASP A 73 16.58 41.16 8.51
N ALA A 74 16.88 40.92 7.23
CA ALA A 74 16.01 41.24 6.10
C ALA A 74 14.69 40.45 6.07
N ASP A 75 14.63 39.28 6.72
CA ASP A 75 13.41 38.47 6.84
C ASP A 75 12.33 39.15 7.71
N TRP A 76 12.73 40.20 8.44
CA TRP A 76 11.90 40.90 9.42
C TRP A 76 11.59 42.36 9.05
N ASP A 77 12.02 42.82 7.85
CA ASP A 77 11.67 44.14 7.30
C ASP A 77 10.34 44.06 6.52
N PHE A 78 9.23 44.33 7.22
CA PHE A 78 7.86 44.43 6.67
C PHE A 78 7.48 45.83 6.21
#